data_AF-A0A3M9Z3X4-F1
#
_entry.id   AF-A0A3M9Z3X4-F1
#
_cell.length_a   1.000
_cell.length_b   1.000
_cell.length_c   1.000
_cell.angle_alpha   90.00
_cell.angle_beta   90.00
_cell.angle_gamma   90.00
#
_symmetry.space_group_name_H-M   'P 1'
#
loop_
_entity.id
_entity.type
_entity.pdbx_description
1 polymer ?
#
loop_
_entity_poly.entity_id
_entity_poly.type
_entity_poly.pdbx_seq_one_letter_code
_entity_poly.pdbx_strand_id
1 'polypeptide(L)'
;MDRRPESSRNGKSELNGKVIYPIVEVRRVVQPRVYTRRHPSLLPLAFLCSMIGLGIVLFVNGTRQLETSEQVPRSEAFRWAVNRAMSAAELTQTAQSAKEWQQVANWWQEAVKLMQAVPKSDANHAVALAKITEYQNNLTYAQNRSAAAADQPAATKNLWGIGSRRAMVLKLQGPPTEVDRYDSMCKEVLHYGKSRIELSNGMVTQYEDFDRKFKVSETEPPPSARSGSAWNLGSTKEDVFQIQGTPTRIVNYDYSDRETLYYGSSTVELTKQRVTGYSNEGGNLRVRIVPILSGNEGAGNVWTLDSSREEILRVQGTPTQVLLDNSACSETFYYGSSSINFKNGFVAGYDNLDRNLRVKTR
;
A
#
# COMPACT_ATOMS: atom_id res chain seq x y z
N MET A 1 47.05 20.36 -71.73
CA MET A 1 48.37 20.95 -71.42
C MET A 1 48.45 21.10 -69.91
N ASP A 2 49.47 20.70 -69.18
CA ASP A 2 50.57 19.76 -69.36
C ASP A 2 51.23 19.71 -67.95
N ARG A 3 51.79 18.55 -67.59
CA ARG A 3 52.83 18.35 -66.55
C ARG A 3 52.49 18.40 -65.05
N ARG A 4 52.46 17.18 -64.47
CA ARG A 4 53.24 16.81 -63.28
C ARG A 4 54.75 16.96 -63.55
N PRO A 5 55.61 17.14 -62.54
CA PRO A 5 56.30 16.00 -61.88
C PRO A 5 56.53 16.29 -60.37
N GLU A 6 57.11 15.48 -59.47
CA GLU A 6 58.00 14.32 -59.47
C GLU A 6 58.02 13.80 -57.99
N SER A 7 57.98 12.49 -57.73
CA SER A 7 59.13 11.66 -57.27
C SER A 7 59.36 11.66 -55.74
N SER A 8 59.71 10.58 -55.04
CA SER A 8 59.86 9.14 -55.36
C SER A 8 60.42 8.41 -54.11
N ARG A 9 60.27 7.07 -54.11
CA ARG A 9 61.04 6.03 -53.37
C ARG A 9 60.77 5.89 -51.87
N ASN A 10 60.67 4.69 -51.30
CA ASN A 10 60.99 3.30 -51.71
C ASN A 10 60.03 2.40 -50.89
N GLY A 11 59.46 1.29 -51.38
CA GLY A 11 60.12 0.11 -51.96
C GLY A 11 60.16 -1.01 -50.90
N LYS A 12 59.17 -1.91 -50.87
CA LYS A 12 59.23 -3.36 -51.21
C LYS A 12 60.00 -4.22 -50.17
N SER A 13 59.61 -5.43 -49.79
CA SER A 13 58.56 -6.39 -50.20
C SER A 13 58.73 -7.64 -49.34
N GLU A 14 57.65 -8.37 -49.02
CA GLU A 14 57.56 -9.83 -49.26
C GLU A 14 56.16 -10.35 -48.89
N LEU A 15 55.61 -11.15 -49.81
CA LEU A 15 54.33 -11.86 -49.74
C LEU A 15 54.64 -13.35 -49.62
N ASN A 16 53.92 -14.07 -48.76
CA ASN A 16 53.53 -15.45 -49.03
C ASN A 16 52.25 -15.80 -48.28
N GLY A 17 51.38 -16.53 -48.97
CA GLY A 17 49.94 -16.54 -48.75
C GLY A 17 49.42 -17.53 -47.73
N LYS A 18 48.20 -17.25 -47.25
CA LYS A 18 47.13 -18.22 -46.99
C LYS A 18 45.85 -17.45 -46.70
N VAL A 19 44.85 -17.56 -47.56
CA VAL A 19 43.51 -17.01 -47.31
C VAL A 19 42.81 -17.95 -46.34
N ILE A 20 42.63 -17.49 -45.10
CA ILE A 20 41.80 -18.12 -44.06
C ILE A 20 41.04 -16.97 -43.37
N TYR A 21 39.71 -17.02 -43.39
CA TYR A 21 38.82 -16.02 -42.78
C TYR A 21 39.04 -15.92 -41.26
N PRO A 22 39.26 -14.71 -40.68
CA PRO A 22 39.30 -14.57 -39.24
C PRO A 22 37.91 -14.29 -38.64
N ILE A 23 37.60 -15.16 -37.68
CA ILE A 23 36.54 -15.12 -36.68
C ILE A 23 36.69 -13.87 -35.81
N VAL A 24 35.56 -13.28 -35.42
CA VAL A 24 35.45 -12.11 -34.54
C VAL A 24 36.02 -12.43 -33.15
N GLU A 25 37.13 -11.78 -32.78
CA GLU A 25 37.67 -11.82 -31.42
C GLU A 25 37.11 -10.64 -30.62
N VAL A 26 36.14 -10.95 -29.76
CA VAL A 26 35.54 -10.01 -28.81
C VAL A 26 36.60 -9.59 -27.80
N ARG A 27 37.01 -8.32 -27.84
CA ARG A 27 37.87 -7.73 -26.80
C ARG A 27 37.18 -7.87 -25.44
N ARG A 28 37.90 -8.53 -24.54
CA ARG A 28 37.60 -8.77 -23.14
C ARG A 28 37.33 -7.43 -22.43
N VAL A 29 36.06 -7.16 -22.11
CA VAL A 29 35.67 -6.09 -21.19
C VAL A 29 36.09 -6.53 -19.79
N VAL A 30 36.93 -5.72 -19.15
CA VAL A 30 37.29 -5.85 -17.74
C VAL A 30 36.02 -5.69 -16.91
N GLN A 31 35.56 -6.75 -16.25
CA GLN A 31 34.42 -6.66 -15.33
C GLN A 31 34.81 -5.88 -14.06
N PRO A 32 33.96 -4.97 -13.56
CA PRO A 32 34.14 -4.40 -12.23
C PRO A 32 33.95 -5.49 -11.16
N ARG A 33 34.81 -5.46 -10.13
CA ARG A 33 34.77 -6.37 -8.98
C ARG A 33 33.39 -6.38 -8.33
N VAL A 34 32.71 -7.52 -8.42
CA VAL A 34 31.54 -7.83 -7.59
C VAL A 34 32.04 -8.08 -6.17
N TYR A 35 31.72 -7.18 -5.24
CA TYR A 35 31.90 -7.42 -3.81
C TYR A 35 30.82 -8.44 -3.38
N THR A 36 31.19 -9.72 -3.34
CA THR A 36 30.34 -10.75 -2.74
C THR A 36 30.37 -10.59 -1.22
N ARG A 37 29.35 -9.93 -0.66
CA ARG A 37 29.11 -9.97 0.77
C ARG A 37 28.60 -11.38 1.09
N ARG A 38 29.44 -12.18 1.74
CA ARG A 38 29.04 -13.47 2.33
C ARG A 38 27.95 -13.17 3.39
N HIS A 39 26.70 -13.47 3.06
CA HIS A 39 25.64 -13.54 4.06
C HIS A 39 25.90 -14.79 4.92
N PRO A 40 25.93 -14.69 6.27
CA PRO A 40 25.89 -15.87 7.10
C PRO A 40 24.55 -16.58 6.85
N SER A 41 24.66 -17.89 6.63
CA SER A 41 23.60 -18.86 6.38
C SER A 41 22.36 -18.64 7.25
N LEU A 42 21.25 -18.25 6.61
CA LEU A 42 19.91 -18.31 7.17
C LEU A 42 19.44 -19.78 7.14
N LEU A 43 19.30 -20.39 8.30
CA LEU A 43 18.52 -21.62 8.48
C LEU A 43 17.07 -21.35 8.04
N PRO A 44 16.43 -22.27 7.28
CA PRO A 44 15.07 -22.05 6.81
C PRO A 44 14.10 -22.36 7.95
N LEU A 45 13.37 -21.34 8.41
CA LEU A 45 12.10 -21.50 9.13
C LEU A 45 10.95 -21.74 8.14
N ALA A 46 11.25 -22.47 7.05
CA ALA A 46 10.30 -22.94 6.06
C ALA A 46 10.10 -24.44 6.29
N PHE A 47 8.84 -24.87 6.30
CA PHE A 47 8.33 -26.22 6.55
C PHE A 47 8.07 -26.59 8.02
N LEU A 48 6.84 -26.32 8.46
CA LEU A 48 5.98 -27.32 9.12
C LEU A 48 4.56 -26.73 9.29
N CYS A 49 3.78 -26.73 8.22
CA CYS A 49 2.32 -26.67 8.32
C CYS A 49 1.74 -27.68 7.34
N SER A 50 1.86 -28.95 7.72
CA SER A 50 1.12 -30.05 7.10
C SER A 50 0.78 -31.04 8.21
N MET A 51 -0.43 -31.61 8.10
CA MET A 51 -1.08 -32.58 9.00
C MET A 51 -1.70 -31.90 10.24
N ILE A 52 -3.00 -31.99 10.54
CA ILE A 52 -3.90 -33.14 10.46
C ILE A 52 -5.34 -32.64 10.20
N GLY A 53 -5.97 -33.14 9.14
CA GLY A 53 -7.42 -33.20 9.04
C GLY A 53 -7.83 -34.67 8.95
N LEU A 54 -8.58 -35.17 9.93
CA LEU A 54 -9.50 -36.33 9.82
C LEU A 54 -10.20 -36.61 11.17
N GLY A 55 -11.54 -36.53 11.19
CA GLY A 55 -12.36 -37.67 11.63
C GLY A 55 -13.28 -37.58 12.87
N ILE A 56 -14.56 -37.19 12.65
CA ILE A 56 -15.88 -37.78 13.09
C ILE A 56 -16.15 -38.23 14.56
N VAL A 57 -17.29 -37.78 15.16
CA VAL A 57 -18.49 -38.56 15.64
C VAL A 57 -19.29 -37.83 16.75
N LEU A 58 -20.62 -37.94 16.63
CA LEU A 58 -21.79 -37.44 17.38
C LEU A 58 -21.88 -37.88 18.87
N PHE A 59 -22.63 -37.13 19.70
CA PHE A 59 -23.72 -37.52 20.63
C PHE A 59 -24.04 -36.34 21.61
N VAL A 60 -25.20 -35.67 21.48
CA VAL A 60 -26.47 -35.78 22.24
C VAL A 60 -26.50 -35.18 23.67
N ASN A 61 -27.31 -34.12 23.78
CA ASN A 61 -28.17 -33.59 24.86
C ASN A 61 -27.74 -33.60 26.34
N GLY A 62 -27.73 -32.38 26.90
CA GLY A 62 -27.86 -32.13 28.34
C GLY A 62 -28.08 -30.65 28.65
N THR A 63 -29.31 -30.27 28.97
CA THR A 63 -29.77 -28.91 29.30
C THR A 63 -29.19 -28.37 30.62
N ARG A 64 -28.71 -27.11 30.69
CA ARG A 64 -29.33 -25.99 31.44
C ARG A 64 -28.37 -24.81 31.71
N GLN A 65 -28.99 -23.63 31.58
CA GLN A 65 -28.74 -22.33 32.22
C GLN A 65 -27.57 -21.47 31.70
N LEU A 66 -28.00 -20.43 30.97
CA LEU A 66 -27.23 -19.30 30.47
C LEU A 66 -26.97 -18.30 31.61
N GLU A 67 -25.74 -18.22 32.08
CA GLU A 67 -25.20 -17.00 32.69
C GLU A 67 -24.49 -16.20 31.60
N THR A 68 -25.03 -15.02 31.32
CA THR A 68 -24.47 -14.03 30.40
C THR A 68 -23.19 -13.44 30.97
N SER A 69 -22.05 -13.84 30.40
CA SER A 69 -20.78 -13.14 30.48
C SER A 69 -20.22 -12.95 29.07
N GLU A 70 -19.84 -11.72 28.78
CA GLU A 70 -19.21 -11.23 27.55
C GLU A 70 -17.87 -11.95 27.31
N GLN A 71 -17.95 -13.16 26.77
CA GLN A 71 -16.81 -14.04 26.49
C GLN A 71 -16.90 -14.41 25.01
N VAL A 72 -15.80 -14.23 24.27
CA VAL A 72 -15.62 -14.86 22.96
C VAL A 72 -16.08 -16.32 23.10
N PRO A 73 -16.98 -16.84 22.25
CA PRO A 73 -17.57 -18.15 22.46
C PRO A 73 -16.47 -19.16 22.75
N ARG A 74 -16.58 -19.82 23.90
CA ARG A 74 -15.50 -20.54 24.58
C ARG A 74 -14.84 -21.65 23.73
N SER A 75 -15.52 -22.10 22.66
CA SER A 75 -15.04 -23.04 21.64
C SER A 75 -14.29 -22.41 20.46
N GLU A 76 -14.22 -21.08 20.39
CA GLU A 76 -13.62 -20.36 19.26
C GLU A 76 -12.24 -19.79 19.59
N ALA A 77 -11.85 -19.66 20.87
CA ALA A 77 -10.59 -19.04 21.28
C ALA A 77 -9.37 -19.64 20.55
N PHE A 78 -9.33 -20.96 20.40
CA PHE A 78 -8.29 -21.65 19.63
C PHE A 78 -8.29 -21.25 18.15
N ARG A 79 -9.46 -21.23 17.50
CA ARG A 79 -9.61 -20.80 16.10
C ARG A 79 -9.17 -19.35 15.90
N TRP A 80 -9.61 -18.45 16.77
CA TRP A 80 -9.21 -17.04 16.75
C TRP A 80 -7.70 -16.88 16.94
N ALA A 81 -7.10 -17.66 17.83
CA ALA A 81 -5.66 -17.65 18.06
C ALA A 81 -4.87 -18.08 16.81
N VAL A 82 -5.29 -19.18 16.17
CA VAL A 82 -4.63 -19.68 14.95
C VAL A 82 -4.78 -18.69 13.80
N ASN A 83 -5.97 -18.12 13.59
CA ASN A 83 -6.18 -17.11 12.56
C ASN A 83 -5.30 -15.87 12.80
N ARG A 84 -5.19 -15.43 14.06
CA ARG A 84 -4.35 -14.28 14.41
C ARG A 84 -2.85 -14.57 14.20
N ALA A 85 -2.41 -15.76 14.57
CA ALA A 85 -1.05 -16.24 14.32
C ALA A 85 -0.73 -16.34 12.82
N MET A 86 -1.71 -16.78 12.01
CA MET A 86 -1.56 -16.84 10.55
C MET A 86 -1.37 -15.44 9.97
N SER A 87 -2.19 -14.46 10.36
CA SER A 87 -1.99 -13.07 9.95
C SER A 87 -0.65 -12.50 10.41
N ALA A 88 -0.19 -12.85 11.62
CA ALA A 88 1.12 -12.48 12.12
C ALA A 88 2.26 -13.06 11.26
N ALA A 89 2.15 -14.34 10.89
CA ALA A 89 3.13 -15.01 10.04
C ALA A 89 3.15 -14.45 8.61
N GLU A 90 1.98 -14.14 8.03
CA GLU A 90 1.88 -13.54 6.69
C GLU A 90 2.53 -12.17 6.65
N LEU A 91 2.20 -11.28 7.60
CA LEU A 91 2.83 -9.96 7.66
C LEU A 91 4.32 -10.04 8.00
N THR A 92 4.76 -11.04 8.77
CA THR A 92 6.19 -11.26 9.03
C THR A 92 7.00 -11.41 7.73
N GLN A 93 6.41 -11.97 6.67
CA GLN A 93 7.10 -12.20 5.40
C GLN A 93 7.34 -10.91 4.61
N THR A 94 6.50 -9.90 4.80
CA THR A 94 6.52 -8.65 4.03
C THR A 94 6.85 -7.42 4.86
N ALA A 95 6.87 -7.52 6.20
CA ALA A 95 7.12 -6.40 7.10
C ALA A 95 8.51 -5.79 6.90
N GLN A 96 8.56 -4.47 6.65
CA GLN A 96 9.81 -3.74 6.44
C GLN A 96 10.00 -2.61 7.45
N SER A 97 8.91 -2.01 7.92
CA SER A 97 8.91 -0.85 8.81
C SER A 97 8.78 -1.23 10.29
N ALA A 98 9.23 -0.35 11.18
CA ALA A 98 9.07 -0.50 12.63
C ALA A 98 7.62 -0.74 13.06
N LYS A 99 6.70 -0.08 12.35
CA LYS A 99 5.26 -0.15 12.60
C LYS A 99 4.69 -1.51 12.19
N GLU A 100 5.08 -2.04 11.03
CA GLU A 100 4.67 -3.38 10.59
C GLU A 100 5.25 -4.44 11.53
N TRP A 101 6.51 -4.32 11.92
CA TRP A 101 7.11 -5.24 12.89
C TRP A 101 6.46 -5.15 14.27
N GLN A 102 6.06 -3.94 14.72
CA GLN A 102 5.26 -3.80 15.93
C GLN A 102 3.88 -4.45 15.77
N GLN A 103 3.29 -4.40 14.58
CA GLN A 103 2.00 -5.02 14.30
C GLN A 103 2.09 -6.55 14.31
N VAL A 104 3.15 -7.11 13.71
CA VAL A 104 3.48 -8.54 13.82
C VAL A 104 3.62 -8.93 15.29
N ALA A 105 4.33 -8.13 16.09
CA ALA A 105 4.46 -8.36 17.53
C ALA A 105 3.09 -8.34 18.22
N ASN A 106 2.27 -7.31 17.98
CA ASN A 106 0.94 -7.22 18.59
C ASN A 106 0.04 -8.42 18.22
N TRP A 107 0.11 -8.89 16.98
CA TRP A 107 -0.66 -10.07 16.55
C TRP A 107 -0.16 -11.36 17.17
N TRP A 108 1.15 -11.56 17.29
CA TRP A 108 1.68 -12.68 18.05
C TRP A 108 1.27 -12.62 19.53
N GLN A 109 1.29 -11.42 20.14
CA GLN A 109 0.85 -11.22 21.51
C GLN A 109 -0.64 -11.58 21.71
N GLU A 110 -1.50 -11.16 20.78
CA GLU A 110 -2.92 -11.47 20.82
C GLU A 110 -3.18 -12.97 20.60
N ALA A 111 -2.46 -13.61 19.67
CA ALA A 111 -2.51 -15.05 19.47
C ALA A 111 -2.09 -15.81 20.73
N VAL A 112 -1.03 -15.36 21.43
CA VAL A 112 -0.61 -15.93 22.73
C VAL A 112 -1.74 -15.81 23.76
N LYS A 113 -2.36 -14.63 23.89
CA LYS A 113 -3.45 -14.40 24.85
C LYS A 113 -4.65 -15.30 24.56
N LEU A 114 -5.01 -15.47 23.29
CA LEU A 114 -6.12 -16.33 22.87
C LEU A 114 -5.79 -17.82 23.11
N MET A 115 -4.56 -18.27 22.85
CA MET A 115 -4.13 -19.64 23.20
C MET A 115 -4.18 -19.88 24.72
N GLN A 116 -3.80 -18.89 25.54
CA GLN A 116 -3.90 -18.98 27.00
C GLN A 116 -5.34 -19.07 27.51
N ALA A 117 -6.30 -18.52 26.75
CA ALA A 117 -7.71 -18.54 27.11
C ALA A 117 -8.42 -19.86 26.75
N VAL A 118 -7.74 -20.80 26.07
CA VAL A 118 -8.32 -22.11 25.71
C VAL A 118 -8.54 -22.94 26.98
N PRO A 119 -9.78 -23.33 27.32
CA PRO A 119 -10.07 -24.07 28.56
C PRO A 119 -9.44 -25.46 28.60
N LYS A 120 -9.17 -25.97 29.80
CA LYS A 120 -8.66 -27.34 29.99
C LYS A 120 -9.57 -28.45 29.43
N SER A 121 -10.88 -28.16 29.30
CA SER A 121 -11.87 -29.08 28.74
C SER A 121 -11.93 -29.06 27.21
N ASP A 122 -11.25 -28.12 26.55
CA ASP A 122 -11.20 -28.05 25.08
C ASP A 122 -10.26 -29.14 24.54
N ALA A 123 -10.66 -29.81 23.47
CA ALA A 123 -9.85 -30.84 22.82
C ALA A 123 -8.49 -30.31 22.33
N ASN A 124 -8.39 -29.02 22.04
CA ASN A 124 -7.18 -28.37 21.56
C ASN A 124 -6.33 -27.78 22.69
N HIS A 125 -6.68 -27.95 23.97
CA HIS A 125 -5.97 -27.32 25.08
C HIS A 125 -4.47 -27.68 25.10
N ALA A 126 -4.15 -28.96 24.92
CA ALA A 126 -2.76 -29.41 24.86
C ALA A 126 -1.99 -28.79 23.68
N VAL A 127 -2.64 -28.64 22.53
CA VAL A 127 -2.06 -28.02 21.32
C VAL A 127 -1.86 -26.51 21.54
N ALA A 128 -2.82 -25.84 22.19
CA ALA A 128 -2.74 -24.44 22.53
C ALA A 128 -1.53 -24.15 23.45
N LEU A 129 -1.33 -24.97 24.49
CA LEU A 129 -0.18 -24.87 25.39
C LEU A 129 1.15 -25.05 24.64
N ALA A 130 1.23 -26.01 23.73
CA ALA A 130 2.43 -26.23 22.92
C ALA A 130 2.73 -25.03 21.99
N LYS A 131 1.70 -24.42 21.39
CA LYS A 131 1.85 -23.30 20.44
C LYS A 131 2.22 -21.97 21.10
N ILE A 132 1.92 -21.78 22.39
CA ILE A 132 2.27 -20.54 23.11
C ILE A 132 3.78 -20.25 23.04
N THR A 133 4.64 -21.26 23.22
CA THR A 133 6.09 -21.10 23.17
C THR A 133 6.56 -20.61 21.80
N GLU A 134 6.03 -21.17 20.71
CA GLU A 134 6.34 -20.75 19.34
C GLU A 134 5.89 -19.31 19.09
N TYR A 135 4.69 -18.94 19.54
CA TYR A 135 4.15 -17.61 19.33
C TYR A 135 4.90 -16.56 20.15
N GLN A 136 5.38 -16.90 21.36
CA GLN A 136 6.24 -16.04 22.17
C GLN A 136 7.61 -15.79 21.53
N ASN A 137 8.19 -16.80 20.87
CA ASN A 137 9.43 -16.64 20.11
C ASN A 137 9.22 -15.70 18.91
N ASN A 138 8.12 -15.88 18.18
CA ASN A 138 7.79 -15.03 17.03
C ASN A 138 7.46 -13.59 17.47
N LEU A 139 6.79 -13.42 18.60
CA LEU A 139 6.56 -12.13 19.26
C LEU A 139 7.90 -11.43 19.54
N THR A 140 8.83 -12.13 20.19
CA THR A 140 10.15 -11.59 20.54
C THR A 140 10.93 -11.18 19.29
N TYR A 141 10.91 -12.03 18.25
CA TYR A 141 11.51 -11.73 16.96
C TYR A 141 10.94 -10.44 16.36
N ALA A 142 9.62 -10.31 16.35
CA ALA A 142 8.94 -9.14 15.81
C ALA A 142 9.21 -7.87 16.63
N GLN A 143 9.27 -7.96 17.96
CA GLN A 143 9.66 -6.85 18.84
C GLN A 143 11.07 -6.36 18.56
N ASN A 144 12.03 -7.28 18.42
CA ASN A 144 13.43 -6.93 18.09
C ASN A 144 13.53 -6.27 16.71
N ARG A 145 12.80 -6.77 15.72
CA ARG A 145 12.74 -6.18 14.38
C ARG A 145 12.07 -4.80 14.41
N SER A 146 11.05 -4.62 15.24
CA SER A 146 10.38 -3.33 15.44
C SER A 146 11.33 -2.30 16.03
N ALA A 147 12.04 -2.65 17.09
CA ALA A 147 13.04 -1.78 17.71
C ALA A 147 14.16 -1.41 16.73
N ALA A 148 14.71 -2.40 16.00
CA ALA A 148 15.76 -2.16 15.01
C ALA A 148 15.32 -1.26 13.84
N ALA A 149 14.05 -1.34 13.45
CA ALA A 149 13.50 -0.45 12.42
C ALA A 149 13.04 0.90 12.98
N ALA A 150 12.80 1.02 14.30
CA ALA A 150 12.42 2.27 14.98
C ALA A 150 13.62 3.21 15.19
N ASP A 151 14.84 2.66 15.25
CA ASP A 151 16.10 3.41 15.32
C ASP A 151 16.49 4.07 13.96
N GLN A 152 15.64 3.97 12.93
CA GLN A 152 15.77 4.73 11.68
C GLN A 152 15.21 6.17 11.89
N PRO A 153 15.96 7.25 11.58
CA PRO A 153 15.59 8.60 11.96
C PRO A 153 14.30 9.12 11.30
N ALA A 154 13.49 9.85 12.09
CA ALA A 154 12.15 10.36 11.81
C ALA A 154 12.09 11.50 10.74
N ALA A 155 12.41 11.22 9.49
CA ALA A 155 12.46 12.19 8.39
C ALA A 155 11.18 12.29 7.51
N THR A 156 10.03 11.74 7.92
CA THR A 156 8.89 11.45 7.03
C THR A 156 7.81 12.53 6.91
N LYS A 157 7.98 13.73 7.47
CA LYS A 157 6.93 14.77 7.47
C LYS A 157 6.76 15.52 6.13
N ASN A 158 7.71 15.38 5.19
CA ASN A 158 7.74 16.13 3.92
C ASN A 158 7.91 15.22 2.68
N LEU A 159 7.56 13.94 2.79
CA LEU A 159 7.76 12.96 1.74
C LEU A 159 6.42 12.47 1.16
N TRP A 160 6.34 12.31 -0.15
CA TRP A 160 5.24 11.61 -0.83
C TRP A 160 5.64 10.16 -1.12
N GLY A 161 4.71 9.35 -1.64
CA GLY A 161 4.99 7.99 -2.11
C GLY A 161 3.82 7.39 -2.88
N ILE A 162 3.89 6.08 -3.17
CA ILE A 162 2.79 5.32 -3.77
C ILE A 162 1.48 5.59 -3.02
N GLY A 163 0.37 5.76 -3.74
CA GLY A 163 -0.94 6.12 -3.22
C GLY A 163 -1.08 7.57 -2.73
N SER A 164 -0.04 8.39 -2.82
CA SER A 164 -0.19 9.83 -2.62
C SER A 164 -1.01 10.43 -3.75
N ARG A 165 -1.81 11.45 -3.43
CA ARG A 165 -2.57 12.21 -4.44
C ARG A 165 -1.65 13.12 -5.23
N ARG A 166 -2.01 13.39 -6.48
CA ARG A 166 -1.35 14.37 -7.37
C ARG A 166 -1.10 15.71 -6.67
N ALA A 167 -2.11 16.27 -6.01
CA ALA A 167 -1.98 17.56 -5.31
C ALA A 167 -0.91 17.53 -4.20
N MET A 168 -0.76 16.40 -3.50
CA MET A 168 0.30 16.22 -2.51
C MET A 168 1.68 16.18 -3.17
N VAL A 169 1.82 15.45 -4.29
CA VAL A 169 3.05 15.42 -5.07
C VAL A 169 3.43 16.83 -5.51
N LEU A 170 2.51 17.58 -6.11
CA LEU A 170 2.79 18.94 -6.57
C LEU A 170 3.16 19.89 -5.42
N LYS A 171 2.51 19.76 -4.27
CA LYS A 171 2.81 20.57 -3.09
C LYS A 171 4.20 20.28 -2.53
N LEU A 172 4.59 19.02 -2.44
CA LEU A 172 5.85 18.62 -1.83
C LEU A 172 7.02 18.70 -2.81
N GLN A 173 6.84 18.18 -4.02
CA GLN A 173 7.85 18.11 -5.07
C GLN A 173 7.97 19.40 -5.89
N GLY A 174 6.88 20.13 -6.07
CA GLY A 174 6.77 21.25 -7.00
C GLY A 174 6.18 20.85 -8.36
N PRO A 175 6.03 21.80 -9.29
CA PRO A 175 5.50 21.51 -10.63
C PRO A 175 6.46 20.61 -11.42
N PRO A 176 5.95 19.65 -12.20
CA PRO A 176 6.76 18.84 -13.11
C PRO A 176 7.30 19.67 -14.26
N THR A 177 8.38 19.19 -14.89
CA THR A 177 8.93 19.77 -16.10
C THR A 177 8.06 19.47 -17.32
N GLU A 178 7.41 18.31 -17.35
CA GLU A 178 6.55 17.86 -18.44
C GLU A 178 5.48 16.91 -17.91
N VAL A 179 4.33 16.85 -18.59
CA VAL A 179 3.19 16.01 -18.21
C VAL A 179 2.65 15.29 -19.43
N ASP A 180 2.70 13.95 -19.44
CA ASP A 180 1.98 13.13 -20.40
C ASP A 180 0.63 12.70 -19.83
N ARG A 181 -0.42 12.73 -20.67
CA ARG A 181 -1.77 12.29 -20.30
C ARG A 181 -2.33 11.28 -21.27
N TYR A 182 -2.83 10.19 -20.72
CA TYR A 182 -3.50 9.10 -21.43
C TYR A 182 -4.89 8.92 -20.85
N ASP A 183 -5.83 9.76 -21.30
CA ASP A 183 -7.19 9.84 -20.73
C ASP A 183 -7.95 8.51 -20.80
N SER A 184 -7.75 7.70 -21.86
CA SER A 184 -8.39 6.39 -22.01
C SER A 184 -7.87 5.32 -21.04
N MET A 185 -6.71 5.56 -20.42
CA MET A 185 -6.07 4.66 -19.46
C MET A 185 -6.09 5.24 -18.03
N CYS A 186 -6.75 6.38 -17.83
CA CYS A 186 -6.75 7.15 -16.60
C CYS A 186 -5.33 7.46 -16.09
N LYS A 187 -4.35 7.52 -17.01
CA LYS A 187 -2.92 7.56 -16.67
C LYS A 187 -2.36 8.94 -16.93
N GLU A 188 -1.59 9.45 -15.97
CA GLU A 188 -0.79 10.67 -16.10
C GLU A 188 0.66 10.34 -15.72
N VAL A 189 1.62 10.88 -16.46
CA VAL A 189 3.05 10.74 -16.14
C VAL A 189 3.62 12.13 -15.91
N LEU A 190 4.10 12.39 -14.70
CA LEU A 190 4.76 13.64 -14.33
C LEU A 190 6.26 13.46 -14.45
N HIS A 191 6.89 14.21 -15.35
CA HIS A 191 8.34 14.17 -15.54
C HIS A 191 9.02 15.27 -14.73
N TYR A 192 10.16 14.93 -14.15
CA TYR A 192 11.04 15.83 -13.42
C TYR A 192 12.48 15.56 -13.86
N GLY A 193 12.87 16.14 -14.99
CA GLY A 193 14.15 15.81 -15.61
C GLY A 193 14.14 14.35 -16.12
N LYS A 194 15.03 13.50 -15.60
CA LYS A 194 15.08 12.07 -15.99
C LYS A 194 14.20 11.19 -15.11
N SER A 195 13.68 11.74 -14.02
CA SER A 195 12.84 11.02 -13.07
C SER A 195 11.38 11.20 -13.45
N ARG A 196 10.54 10.20 -13.18
CA ARG A 196 9.11 10.26 -13.52
C ARG A 196 8.22 9.66 -12.44
N ILE A 197 6.99 10.16 -12.35
CA ILE A 197 5.95 9.67 -11.45
C ILE A 197 4.76 9.28 -12.31
N GLU A 198 4.30 8.04 -12.19
CA GLU A 198 3.09 7.56 -12.83
C GLU A 198 1.92 7.65 -11.86
N LEU A 199 0.82 8.21 -12.35
CA LEU A 199 -0.44 8.28 -11.64
C LEU A 199 -1.53 7.55 -12.42
N SER A 200 -2.40 6.87 -11.70
CA SER A 200 -3.68 6.39 -12.21
C SER A 200 -4.80 7.06 -11.44
N ASN A 201 -5.73 7.70 -12.16
CA ASN A 201 -6.86 8.45 -11.61
C ASN A 201 -6.43 9.47 -10.52
N GLY A 202 -5.30 10.16 -10.76
CA GLY A 202 -4.75 11.16 -9.85
C GLY A 202 -4.06 10.63 -8.58
N MET A 203 -3.85 9.30 -8.50
CA MET A 203 -3.11 8.64 -7.41
C MET A 203 -1.79 8.09 -7.93
N VAL A 204 -0.69 8.31 -7.20
CA VAL A 204 0.62 7.76 -7.55
C VAL A 204 0.58 6.23 -7.53
N THR A 205 0.88 5.59 -8.65
CA THR A 205 0.93 4.13 -8.77
C THR A 205 2.35 3.60 -8.87
N GLN A 206 3.28 4.42 -9.35
CA GLN A 206 4.69 4.08 -9.52
C GLN A 206 5.53 5.38 -9.62
N TYR A 207 6.83 5.28 -9.34
CA TYR A 207 7.80 6.34 -9.66
C TYR A 207 9.17 5.74 -10.00
N GLU A 208 9.99 6.50 -10.71
CA GLU A 208 11.39 6.20 -11.03
C GLU A 208 12.23 7.43 -10.72
N ASP A 209 13.12 7.35 -9.72
CA ASP A 209 13.95 8.48 -9.25
C ASP A 209 15.41 8.34 -9.71
N PHE A 210 15.65 8.45 -11.01
CA PHE A 210 17.00 8.33 -11.57
C PHE A 210 17.95 9.43 -11.10
N ASP A 211 17.42 10.63 -10.82
CA ASP A 211 18.21 11.79 -10.42
C ASP A 211 18.35 11.92 -8.89
N ARG A 212 17.69 11.04 -8.11
CA ARG A 212 17.65 11.03 -6.63
C ARG A 212 17.21 12.37 -6.03
N LYS A 213 16.23 13.01 -6.67
CA LYS A 213 15.73 14.33 -6.30
C LYS A 213 14.29 14.29 -5.79
N PHE A 214 13.66 13.12 -5.82
CA PHE A 214 12.32 13.01 -5.28
C PHE A 214 12.36 13.09 -3.77
N LYS A 215 11.43 13.90 -3.23
CA LYS A 215 11.07 13.90 -1.82
C LYS A 215 10.14 12.73 -1.57
N VAL A 216 10.63 11.53 -1.87
CA VAL A 216 9.89 10.28 -1.75
C VAL A 216 10.36 9.52 -0.53
N SER A 217 9.47 8.80 0.14
CA SER A 217 9.87 7.93 1.22
C SER A 217 10.70 6.77 0.68
N GLU A 218 11.97 6.67 1.09
CA GLU A 218 12.87 5.56 0.73
C GLU A 218 12.43 4.21 1.31
N THR A 219 11.53 4.24 2.29
CA THR A 219 10.79 3.05 2.72
C THR A 219 9.49 3.00 1.96
N GLU A 220 9.34 1.98 1.11
CA GLU A 220 8.02 1.54 0.68
C GLU A 220 7.40 0.76 1.84
N PRO A 221 6.26 1.19 2.41
CA PRO A 221 5.53 2.43 2.16
C PRO A 221 5.88 3.58 3.15
N PRO A 222 5.76 4.87 2.75
CA PRO A 222 5.82 5.98 3.68
C PRO A 222 4.82 5.82 4.82
N PRO A 223 5.20 6.15 6.07
CA PRO A 223 4.22 6.29 7.13
C PRO A 223 3.31 7.46 6.79
N SER A 224 2.02 7.20 6.56
CA SER A 224 1.03 8.26 6.53
C SER A 224 1.11 9.04 7.85
N ALA A 225 0.94 10.35 7.75
CA ALA A 225 1.09 11.31 8.83
C ALA A 225 0.67 10.76 10.20
N ARG A 226 1.66 10.54 11.07
CA ARG A 226 1.42 10.37 12.51
C ARG A 226 0.71 11.63 13.02
N SER A 227 -0.58 11.50 13.31
CA SER A 227 -1.28 11.97 14.52
C SER A 227 -2.74 12.29 14.20
N GLY A 228 -3.64 11.35 14.46
CA GLY A 228 -5.07 11.61 14.36
C GLY A 228 -5.90 10.45 14.89
N SER A 229 -7.07 10.76 15.42
CA SER A 229 -8.12 9.80 15.72
C SER A 229 -8.89 9.35 14.47
N ALA A 230 -8.39 9.65 13.26
CA ALA A 230 -9.06 9.40 11.99
C ALA A 230 -8.07 9.11 10.84
N TRP A 231 -8.43 8.19 9.95
CA TRP A 231 -7.71 7.86 8.72
C TRP A 231 -8.32 8.60 7.51
N ASN A 232 -7.66 8.56 6.34
CA ASN A 232 -8.10 9.22 5.11
C ASN A 232 -7.73 8.44 3.83
N LEU A 233 -8.13 8.96 2.66
CA LEU A 233 -7.72 8.39 1.36
C LEU A 233 -6.18 8.41 1.22
N GLY A 234 -5.61 7.28 0.82
CA GLY A 234 -4.16 7.06 0.73
C GLY A 234 -3.54 6.52 2.03
N SER A 235 -4.26 6.57 3.16
CA SER A 235 -3.85 5.89 4.41
C SER A 235 -3.59 4.41 4.15
N THR A 236 -2.69 3.80 4.90
CA THR A 236 -2.40 2.38 4.74
C THR A 236 -3.46 1.51 5.43
N LYS A 237 -3.53 0.24 5.06
CA LYS A 237 -4.35 -0.76 5.78
C LYS A 237 -4.08 -0.74 7.28
N GLU A 238 -2.81 -0.57 7.67
CA GLU A 238 -2.37 -0.51 9.05
C GLU A 238 -2.89 0.75 9.75
N ASP A 239 -2.90 1.90 9.08
CA ASP A 239 -3.51 3.12 9.63
C ASP A 239 -5.00 2.88 9.93
N VAL A 240 -5.72 2.22 9.01
CA VAL A 240 -7.12 1.84 9.22
C VAL A 240 -7.24 0.91 10.42
N PHE A 241 -6.45 -0.17 10.51
CA PHE A 241 -6.52 -1.11 11.62
C PHE A 241 -6.17 -0.48 12.98
N GLN A 242 -5.20 0.42 13.04
CA GLN A 242 -4.84 1.10 14.28
C GLN A 242 -5.92 2.07 14.76
N ILE A 243 -6.59 2.76 13.84
CA ILE A 243 -7.55 3.80 14.17
C ILE A 243 -8.97 3.23 14.33
N GLN A 244 -9.35 2.30 13.46
CA GLN A 244 -10.67 1.71 13.35
C GLN A 244 -10.80 0.41 14.15
N GLY A 245 -9.72 -0.35 14.31
CA GLY A 245 -9.73 -1.68 14.91
C GLY A 245 -9.86 -2.81 13.88
N THR A 246 -10.22 -4.00 14.35
CA THR A 246 -10.35 -5.19 13.49
C THR A 246 -11.65 -5.14 12.69
N PRO A 247 -11.61 -5.32 11.36
CA PRO A 247 -12.81 -5.42 10.55
C PRO A 247 -13.61 -6.67 10.88
N THR A 248 -14.93 -6.59 10.73
CA THR A 248 -15.85 -7.72 10.85
C THR A 248 -15.60 -8.77 9.78
N ARG A 249 -15.19 -8.33 8.58
CA ARG A 249 -14.89 -9.22 7.45
C ARG A 249 -13.87 -8.57 6.52
N ILE A 250 -13.07 -9.40 5.87
CA ILE A 250 -12.10 -9.00 4.85
C ILE A 250 -12.41 -9.79 3.57
N VAL A 251 -12.36 -9.14 2.41
CA VAL A 251 -12.43 -9.77 1.10
C VAL A 251 -11.21 -9.36 0.28
N ASN A 252 -10.46 -10.34 -0.21
CA ASN A 252 -9.27 -10.12 -1.04
C ASN A 252 -9.56 -10.46 -2.50
N TYR A 253 -8.97 -9.68 -3.40
CA TYR A 253 -9.05 -9.85 -4.85
C TYR A 253 -7.63 -9.92 -5.43
N ASP A 254 -7.00 -11.09 -5.26
CA ASP A 254 -5.56 -11.32 -5.44
C ASP A 254 -5.02 -10.87 -6.81
N TYR A 255 -5.79 -11.01 -7.89
CA TYR A 255 -5.38 -10.61 -9.23
C TYR A 255 -5.28 -9.09 -9.45
N SER A 256 -5.81 -8.29 -8.53
CA SER A 256 -5.95 -6.84 -8.69
C SER A 256 -5.32 -6.03 -7.57
N ASP A 257 -4.59 -6.69 -6.66
CA ASP A 257 -4.07 -6.11 -5.41
C ASP A 257 -5.13 -5.35 -4.60
N ARG A 258 -6.41 -5.76 -4.74
CA ARG A 258 -7.53 -5.09 -4.08
C ARG A 258 -7.99 -5.85 -2.87
N GLU A 259 -8.43 -5.10 -1.87
CA GLU A 259 -9.02 -5.63 -0.65
C GLU A 259 -10.21 -4.76 -0.23
N THR A 260 -11.21 -5.38 0.40
CA THR A 260 -12.32 -4.68 1.03
C THR A 260 -12.43 -5.09 2.48
N LEU A 261 -12.29 -4.12 3.37
CA LEU A 261 -12.50 -4.29 4.82
C LEU A 261 -13.92 -3.89 5.16
N TYR A 262 -14.62 -4.73 5.90
CA TYR A 262 -15.99 -4.48 6.33
C TYR A 262 -16.02 -4.19 7.82
N TYR A 263 -16.69 -3.11 8.20
CA TYR A 263 -16.98 -2.73 9.59
C TYR A 263 -18.49 -2.63 9.74
N GLY A 264 -19.17 -3.76 9.93
CA GLY A 264 -20.63 -3.83 9.83
C GLY A 264 -21.12 -3.49 8.41
N SER A 265 -21.94 -2.45 8.28
CA SER A 265 -22.46 -1.95 7.00
C SER A 265 -21.51 -1.01 6.26
N SER A 266 -20.43 -0.57 6.90
CA SER A 266 -19.44 0.31 6.28
C SER A 266 -18.29 -0.47 5.66
N THR A 267 -17.68 0.08 4.62
CA THR A 267 -16.57 -0.55 3.89
C THR A 267 -15.39 0.39 3.72
N VAL A 268 -14.19 -0.18 3.66
CA VAL A 268 -12.96 0.49 3.25
C VAL A 268 -12.37 -0.31 2.10
N GLU A 269 -12.16 0.34 0.97
CA GLU A 269 -11.57 -0.26 -0.23
C GLU A 269 -10.09 0.08 -0.29
N LEU A 270 -9.28 -0.93 -0.56
CA LEU A 270 -7.85 -0.80 -0.68
C LEU A 270 -7.38 -1.29 -2.04
N THR A 271 -6.31 -0.66 -2.53
CA THR A 271 -5.52 -1.15 -3.65
C THR A 271 -4.05 -1.03 -3.26
N LYS A 272 -3.28 -2.10 -3.41
CA LYS A 272 -1.88 -2.17 -2.94
C LYS A 272 -1.73 -1.69 -1.50
N GLN A 273 -2.58 -2.21 -0.61
CA GLN A 273 -2.60 -1.91 0.84
C GLN A 273 -2.92 -0.44 1.21
N ARG A 274 -3.50 0.35 0.30
CA ARG A 274 -3.86 1.76 0.56
C ARG A 274 -5.30 2.05 0.30
N VAL A 275 -5.90 2.86 1.16
CA VAL A 275 -7.30 3.28 1.06
C VAL A 275 -7.52 4.07 -0.23
N THR A 276 -8.29 3.52 -1.15
CA THR A 276 -8.68 4.15 -2.43
C THR A 276 -10.12 4.62 -2.42
N GLY A 277 -10.97 3.99 -1.63
CA GLY A 277 -12.37 4.32 -1.46
C GLY A 277 -12.91 3.86 -0.10
N TYR A 278 -14.11 4.29 0.23
CA TYR A 278 -14.83 3.83 1.43
C TYR A 278 -16.30 4.18 1.32
N SER A 279 -17.12 3.49 2.10
CA SER A 279 -18.52 3.83 2.32
C SER A 279 -18.80 3.80 3.83
N ASN A 280 -19.28 4.92 4.38
CA ASN A 280 -19.57 5.06 5.82
C ASN A 280 -21.08 5.03 6.12
N GLU A 281 -21.84 4.15 5.45
CA GLU A 281 -23.28 4.02 5.70
C GLU A 281 -23.64 3.70 7.15
N GLY A 282 -22.76 2.99 7.85
CA GLY A 282 -22.93 2.68 9.28
C GLY A 282 -22.56 3.83 10.23
N GLY A 283 -22.02 4.94 9.73
CA GLY A 283 -21.56 6.08 10.54
C GLY A 283 -20.44 5.73 11.54
N ASN A 284 -19.82 4.56 11.39
CA ASN A 284 -18.88 3.99 12.35
C ASN A 284 -17.42 4.12 11.90
N LEU A 285 -17.15 4.55 10.67
CA LEU A 285 -15.79 4.79 10.19
C LEU A 285 -15.23 6.09 10.76
N ARG A 286 -14.02 6.00 11.33
CA ARG A 286 -13.20 7.13 11.78
C ARG A 286 -12.44 7.72 10.60
N VAL A 287 -13.17 8.19 9.60
CA VAL A 287 -12.60 8.80 8.38
C VAL A 287 -12.68 10.32 8.45
N ARG A 288 -11.59 11.00 8.07
CA ARG A 288 -11.57 12.46 7.94
C ARG A 288 -10.67 12.89 6.80
N ILE A 289 -11.26 13.50 5.77
CA ILE A 289 -10.48 14.04 4.65
C ILE A 289 -10.24 15.53 4.91
N VAL A 290 -8.97 15.90 5.05
CA VAL A 290 -8.56 17.30 5.16
C VAL A 290 -8.00 17.74 3.80
N PRO A 291 -8.55 18.79 3.17
CA PRO A 291 -8.06 19.27 1.88
C PRO A 291 -6.63 19.80 1.99
N ILE A 292 -5.82 19.50 0.98
CA ILE A 292 -4.44 19.98 0.88
C ILE A 292 -4.49 21.37 0.23
N LEU A 293 -4.76 22.39 1.04
CA LEU A 293 -4.87 23.77 0.55
C LEU A 293 -3.57 24.23 -0.13
N SER A 294 -3.70 24.76 -1.34
CA SER A 294 -2.64 25.40 -2.12
C SER A 294 -3.13 26.78 -2.57
N GLY A 295 -2.76 27.83 -1.84
CA GLY A 295 -3.14 29.22 -2.16
C GLY A 295 -4.54 29.63 -1.70
N ASN A 296 -4.90 30.88 -2.02
CA ASN A 296 -6.17 31.54 -1.68
C ASN A 296 -7.32 30.97 -2.53
N GLU A 297 -7.61 29.68 -2.41
CA GLU A 297 -8.84 29.09 -2.92
C GLU A 297 -10.03 29.82 -2.28
N GLY A 298 -10.96 30.27 -3.14
CA GLY A 298 -11.87 31.38 -2.87
C GLY A 298 -12.50 31.35 -1.47
N ALA A 299 -12.52 32.51 -0.81
CA ALA A 299 -13.19 32.75 0.48
C ALA A 299 -14.72 32.50 0.45
N GLY A 300 -15.23 31.95 -0.65
CA GLY A 300 -16.62 31.55 -0.83
C GLY A 300 -16.98 30.31 -0.01
N ASN A 301 -18.25 30.31 0.37
CA ASN A 301 -18.92 29.24 1.09
C ASN A 301 -19.69 28.29 0.13
N VAL A 302 -19.34 28.32 -1.15
CA VAL A 302 -19.95 27.55 -2.25
C VAL A 302 -18.88 27.13 -3.25
N TRP A 303 -19.12 26.05 -4.00
CA TRP A 303 -18.27 25.59 -5.11
C TRP A 303 -19.02 25.69 -6.45
N THR A 304 -18.29 25.62 -7.56
CA THR A 304 -18.82 25.67 -8.94
C THR A 304 -18.25 24.50 -9.76
N LEU A 305 -18.72 24.31 -11.00
CA LEU A 305 -18.18 23.26 -11.88
C LEU A 305 -16.69 23.43 -12.21
N ASP A 306 -16.15 24.64 -12.06
CA ASP A 306 -14.72 24.91 -12.26
C ASP A 306 -13.89 24.72 -10.97
N SER A 307 -14.54 24.41 -9.84
CA SER A 307 -13.87 24.25 -8.54
C SER A 307 -12.98 23.02 -8.51
N SER A 308 -11.87 23.12 -7.76
CA SER A 308 -11.00 21.99 -7.50
C SER A 308 -11.68 20.98 -6.57
N ARG A 309 -11.20 19.73 -6.60
CA ARG A 309 -11.60 18.70 -5.65
C ARG A 309 -11.31 19.12 -4.20
N GLU A 310 -10.20 19.82 -3.98
CA GLU A 310 -9.76 20.37 -2.70
C GLU A 310 -10.68 21.48 -2.22
N GLU A 311 -11.13 22.36 -3.12
CA GLU A 311 -12.14 23.38 -2.81
C GLU A 311 -13.47 22.72 -2.42
N ILE A 312 -13.90 21.66 -3.13
CA ILE A 312 -15.09 20.90 -2.75
C ILE A 312 -14.95 20.32 -1.36
N LEU A 313 -13.83 19.65 -1.04
CA LEU A 313 -13.60 19.09 0.29
C LEU A 313 -13.52 20.17 1.38
N ARG A 314 -13.03 21.37 1.06
CA ARG A 314 -13.03 22.52 1.97
C ARG A 314 -14.45 23.04 2.24
N VAL A 315 -15.28 23.14 1.20
CA VAL A 315 -16.65 23.68 1.29
C VAL A 315 -17.63 22.66 1.88
N GLN A 316 -17.55 21.40 1.43
CA GLN A 316 -18.49 20.34 1.79
C GLN A 316 -18.04 19.46 2.95
N GLY A 317 -16.73 19.36 3.20
CA GLY A 317 -16.17 18.49 4.23
C GLY A 317 -15.92 17.06 3.76
N THR A 318 -15.89 16.12 4.71
CA THR A 318 -15.66 14.69 4.43
C THR A 318 -16.92 14.08 3.80
N PRO A 319 -16.84 13.46 2.61
CA PRO A 319 -17.93 12.70 2.02
C PRO A 319 -18.38 11.53 2.91
N THR A 320 -19.64 11.13 2.80
CA THR A 320 -20.14 9.88 3.41
C THR A 320 -19.55 8.66 2.70
N GLN A 321 -19.34 8.76 1.40
CA GLN A 321 -18.75 7.70 0.58
C GLN A 321 -17.87 8.31 -0.52
N VAL A 322 -16.78 7.62 -0.81
CA VAL A 322 -15.90 7.90 -1.95
C VAL A 322 -15.76 6.62 -2.76
N LEU A 323 -16.24 6.66 -3.99
CA LEU A 323 -16.12 5.56 -4.95
C LEU A 323 -15.08 5.93 -6.01
N LEU A 324 -14.13 5.03 -6.25
CA LEU A 324 -13.12 5.17 -7.30
C LEU A 324 -13.34 4.12 -8.38
N ASP A 325 -13.61 4.55 -9.60
CA ASP A 325 -13.71 3.67 -10.76
C ASP A 325 -12.57 3.95 -11.74
N ASN A 326 -11.53 3.12 -11.65
CA ASN A 326 -10.37 3.19 -12.53
C ASN A 326 -10.65 2.72 -13.95
N SER A 327 -11.78 2.07 -14.23
CA SER A 327 -12.17 1.70 -15.60
C SER A 327 -12.83 2.86 -16.34
N ALA A 328 -13.52 3.74 -15.60
CA ALA A 328 -14.20 4.91 -16.14
C ALA A 328 -13.43 6.23 -15.93
N CYS A 329 -12.24 6.16 -15.33
CA CYS A 329 -11.45 7.34 -14.92
C CYS A 329 -12.24 8.31 -14.06
N SER A 330 -13.08 7.76 -13.17
CA SER A 330 -14.01 8.54 -12.39
C SER A 330 -13.82 8.34 -10.90
N GLU A 331 -14.12 9.39 -10.15
CA GLU A 331 -14.25 9.37 -8.70
C GLU A 331 -15.63 9.96 -8.40
N THR A 332 -16.35 9.43 -7.42
CA THR A 332 -17.62 10.01 -6.99
C THR A 332 -17.58 10.24 -5.50
N PHE A 333 -17.90 11.47 -5.09
CA PHE A 333 -18.15 11.81 -3.70
C PHE A 333 -19.64 11.81 -3.43
N TYR A 334 -20.06 11.08 -2.41
CA TYR A 334 -21.42 11.09 -1.93
C TYR A 334 -21.52 11.83 -0.61
N TYR A 335 -22.56 12.65 -0.48
CA TYR A 335 -22.96 13.33 0.74
C TYR A 335 -24.42 12.92 1.00
N GLY A 336 -24.63 11.77 1.63
CA GLY A 336 -25.94 11.13 1.61
C GLY A 336 -26.31 10.68 0.19
N SER A 337 -27.51 11.05 -0.27
CA SER A 337 -28.03 10.75 -1.61
C SER A 337 -27.58 11.73 -2.69
N SER A 338 -26.97 12.85 -2.30
CA SER A 338 -26.34 13.77 -3.26
C SER A 338 -24.95 13.27 -3.66
N SER A 339 -24.56 13.53 -4.91
CA SER A 339 -23.28 13.10 -5.45
C SER A 339 -22.56 14.21 -6.23
N ILE A 340 -21.24 14.17 -6.22
CA ILE A 340 -20.36 14.97 -7.09
C ILE A 340 -19.47 14.00 -7.85
N ASN A 341 -19.55 14.04 -9.17
CA ASN A 341 -18.81 13.17 -10.07
C ASN A 341 -17.56 13.90 -10.57
N PHE A 342 -16.43 13.22 -10.50
CA PHE A 342 -15.17 13.69 -11.03
C PHE A 342 -14.76 12.81 -12.21
N LYS A 343 -14.21 13.43 -13.26
CA LYS A 343 -13.58 12.75 -14.38
C LYS A 343 -12.16 13.29 -14.54
N ASN A 344 -11.17 12.40 -14.52
CA ASN A 344 -9.75 12.78 -14.55
C ASN A 344 -9.37 13.81 -13.45
N GLY A 345 -10.03 13.74 -12.29
CA GLY A 345 -9.82 14.66 -11.16
C GLY A 345 -10.51 16.02 -11.25
N PHE A 346 -11.27 16.30 -12.32
CA PHE A 346 -12.06 17.53 -12.47
C PHE A 346 -13.54 17.25 -12.25
N VAL A 347 -14.29 18.24 -11.76
CA VAL A 347 -15.73 18.12 -11.57
C VAL A 347 -16.41 17.94 -12.94
N ALA A 348 -17.03 16.78 -13.13
CA ALA A 348 -17.75 16.43 -14.36
C ALA A 348 -19.26 16.70 -14.25
N GLY A 349 -19.80 16.68 -13.03
CA GLY A 349 -21.21 16.93 -12.77
C GLY A 349 -21.58 16.63 -11.33
N TYR A 350 -22.84 16.86 -10.98
CA TYR A 350 -23.37 16.57 -9.64
C TYR A 350 -24.85 16.25 -9.70
N ASP A 351 -25.33 15.56 -8.66
CA ASP A 351 -26.75 15.40 -8.35
C ASP A 351 -26.99 15.86 -6.91
N ASN A 352 -28.00 16.71 -6.69
CA ASN A 352 -28.26 17.35 -5.40
C ASN A 352 -29.63 16.92 -4.83
N LEU A 353 -29.89 15.62 -4.82
CA LEU A 353 -31.16 15.03 -4.36
C LEU A 353 -31.53 15.49 -2.94
N ASP A 354 -30.56 15.54 -2.02
CA ASP A 354 -30.79 15.94 -0.63
C ASP A 354 -30.75 17.47 -0.41
N ARG A 355 -30.47 18.25 -1.46
CA ARG A 355 -30.28 19.71 -1.39
C ARG A 355 -29.21 20.14 -0.37
N ASN A 356 -28.22 19.28 -0.13
CA ASN A 356 -27.13 19.49 0.83
C ASN A 356 -25.80 19.87 0.14
N LEU A 357 -25.77 19.95 -1.20
CA LEU A 357 -24.62 20.45 -1.92
C LEU A 357 -24.58 21.98 -1.92
N ARG A 358 -23.48 22.55 -1.40
CA ARG A 358 -23.20 23.99 -1.44
C ARG A 358 -22.68 24.43 -2.81
N VAL A 359 -23.43 24.10 -3.87
CA VAL A 359 -23.09 24.42 -5.25
C VAL A 359 -23.76 25.73 -5.68
N LYS A 360 -23.04 26.55 -6.45
CA LYS A 360 -23.61 27.72 -7.13
C LYS A 360 -23.75 27.40 -8.62
N THR A 361 -24.99 27.31 -9.10
CA THR A 361 -25.30 27.33 -10.53
C THR A 361 -25.03 28.75 -11.06
N ARG A 362 -24.31 28.87 -12.17
CA ARG A 362 -24.13 30.16 -12.84
C ARG A 362 -25.44 30.73 -13.33
#